data_AF-A0A1H8XSC3-F1
#
_entry.id   AF-A0A1H8XSC3-F1
#
_cell.length_a   1.000
_cell.length_b   1.000
_cell.length_c   1.000
_cell.angle_alpha   90.00
_cell.angle_beta   90.00
_cell.angle_gamma   90.00
#
_symmetry.space_group_name_H-M   'P 1'
#
loop_
_entity.id
_entity.type
_entity.pdbx_description
1 polymer ?
#
loop_
_entity_poly.entity_id
_entity_poly.type
_entity_poly.pdbx_seq_one_letter_code
_entity_poly.pdbx_strand_id
1 'polypeptide(L)'
;MEQGSPAVQRPGRDLDIQVALKVMGYIWLKHLLQFSAELAVKWLGTADDIEASGGVYVAVKPEQFWALKERENHAEAVPGFSTDQAAAEQVVAEMEKRGCRYDVVTVDNAAAPCRVTFSRNDGETATASGAVMPEAVAKAALAFVACTAAGSR
;
A
#
# COMPACT_ATOMS: atom_id res chain seq x y z
N MET A 1 -17.61 23.30 -12.79
CA MET A 1 -16.78 23.15 -11.59
C MET A 1 -17.55 22.28 -10.61
N GLU A 2 -17.51 20.95 -10.78
CA GLU A 2 -18.06 20.05 -9.76
C GLU A 2 -16.95 19.78 -8.76
N GLN A 3 -17.15 20.31 -7.55
CA GLN A 3 -16.29 20.09 -6.41
C GLN A 3 -16.37 18.60 -6.06
N GLY A 4 -15.23 17.91 -6.16
CA GLY A 4 -15.10 16.50 -5.81
C GLY A 4 -15.65 16.26 -4.41
N SER A 5 -16.53 15.27 -4.29
CA SER A 5 -17.01 14.80 -2.99
C SER A 5 -15.81 14.54 -2.07
N PRO A 6 -15.88 14.94 -0.79
CA PRO A 6 -14.81 14.65 0.16
C PRO A 6 -14.57 13.14 0.17
N ALA A 7 -13.33 12.72 -0.06
CA ALA A 7 -12.95 11.32 -0.03
C ALA A 7 -13.38 10.74 1.33
N VAL A 8 -14.39 9.88 1.31
CA VAL A 8 -14.84 9.17 2.50
C VAL A 8 -13.68 8.27 2.94
N GLN A 9 -13.00 8.67 4.01
CA GLN A 9 -11.93 7.87 4.62
C GLN A 9 -12.49 6.49 4.96
N ARG A 10 -11.84 5.45 4.43
CA ARG A 10 -12.17 4.04 4.72
C ARG A 10 -11.00 3.51 5.53
N PRO A 11 -11.12 3.36 6.86
CA PRO A 11 -9.97 3.13 7.75
C PRO A 11 -9.04 1.97 7.37
N GLY A 12 -9.56 0.87 6.81
CA GLY A 12 -8.73 -0.23 6.30
C GLY A 12 -8.08 0.09 4.94
N ARG A 13 -8.80 0.80 4.07
CA ARG A 13 -8.31 1.11 2.72
C ARG A 13 -7.15 2.10 2.74
N ASP A 14 -7.25 3.13 3.55
CA ASP A 14 -6.20 4.14 3.69
C ASP A 14 -4.93 3.53 4.33
N LEU A 15 -5.11 2.53 5.19
CA LEU A 15 -4.02 1.75 5.77
C LEU A 15 -3.33 0.90 4.69
N ASP A 16 -4.10 0.19 3.87
CA ASP A 16 -3.58 -0.64 2.76
C ASP A 16 -2.75 0.18 1.76
N ILE A 17 -3.25 1.37 1.37
CA ILE A 17 -2.53 2.28 0.47
C ILE A 17 -1.20 2.72 1.08
N GLN A 18 -1.17 3.04 2.37
CA GLN A 18 0.06 3.44 3.03
C GLN A 18 1.08 2.30 3.09
N VAL A 19 0.63 1.08 3.41
CA VAL A 19 1.48 -0.12 3.41
C VAL A 19 2.06 -0.34 2.02
N ALA A 20 1.22 -0.28 0.97
CA ALA A 20 1.66 -0.47 -0.40
C ALA A 20 2.80 0.48 -0.78
N LEU A 21 2.62 1.78 -0.49
CA LEU A 21 3.57 2.83 -0.87
C LEU A 21 4.85 2.83 -0.03
N LYS A 22 4.73 2.69 1.29
CA LYS A 22 5.86 2.90 2.22
C LYS A 22 6.58 1.60 2.57
N VAL A 23 5.86 0.48 2.59
CA VAL A 23 6.41 -0.82 2.94
C VAL A 23 6.66 -1.63 1.69
N MET A 24 5.67 -1.83 0.83
CA MET A 24 5.80 -2.77 -0.30
C MET A 24 6.49 -2.17 -1.54
N GLY A 25 6.87 -0.89 -1.52
CA GLY A 25 7.61 -0.24 -2.60
C GLY A 25 6.77 0.05 -3.85
N TYR A 26 5.44 0.03 -3.74
CA TYR A 26 4.57 0.43 -4.83
C TYR A 26 4.71 1.92 -5.09
N ILE A 27 4.45 2.33 -6.33
CA ILE A 27 4.52 3.72 -6.78
C ILE A 27 3.24 4.11 -7.50
N TRP A 28 2.90 5.39 -7.39
CA TRP A 28 1.84 5.97 -8.21
C TRP A 28 2.36 6.22 -9.63
N LEU A 29 1.80 5.51 -10.59
CA LEU A 29 2.00 5.75 -12.01
C LEU A 29 0.89 6.68 -12.49
N LYS A 30 1.28 7.82 -13.06
CA LYS A 30 0.37 8.77 -13.69
C LYS A 30 0.63 8.78 -15.20
N HIS A 31 -0.29 8.25 -15.98
CA HIS A 31 -0.27 8.33 -17.44
C HIS A 31 -1.07 9.56 -17.89
N LEU A 32 -0.43 10.46 -18.63
CA LEU A 32 -1.12 11.54 -19.34
C LEU A 32 -1.58 10.98 -20.69
N LEU A 33 -2.90 10.82 -20.87
CA LEU A 33 -3.45 10.43 -22.16
C LEU A 33 -3.55 11.68 -23.06
N GLN A 34 -2.59 11.85 -23.98
CA GLN A 34 -2.66 12.92 -24.99
C GLN A 34 -3.71 12.60 -26.08
N PHE A 35 -4.98 12.72 -25.74
CA PHE A 35 -6.06 12.87 -26.74
C PHE A 35 -7.05 14.00 -26.40
N SER A 36 -7.05 14.51 -25.16
CA SER A 36 -7.53 15.86 -24.81
C SER A 36 -6.85 16.33 -23.52
N ALA A 37 -6.82 17.64 -23.28
CA ALA A 37 -6.11 18.27 -22.15
C ALA A 37 -6.67 17.93 -20.74
N GLU A 38 -7.62 17.00 -20.62
CA GLU A 38 -8.48 16.86 -19.44
C GLU A 38 -8.34 15.53 -18.67
N LEU A 39 -7.55 14.54 -19.11
CA LEU A 39 -7.48 13.22 -18.43
C LEU A 39 -6.06 12.73 -18.17
N ALA A 40 -5.75 12.52 -16.90
CA ALA A 40 -4.51 11.93 -16.43
C ALA A 40 -4.80 10.75 -15.50
N VAL A 41 -4.64 9.54 -16.03
CA VAL A 41 -4.93 8.29 -15.34
C VAL A 41 -3.87 8.04 -14.26
N LYS A 42 -4.29 7.82 -13.01
CA LYS A 42 -3.40 7.47 -11.90
C LYS A 42 -3.69 6.03 -11.44
N TRP A 43 -2.70 5.14 -11.44
CA TRP A 43 -2.80 3.80 -10.85
C TRP A 43 -1.57 3.47 -10.02
N LEU A 44 -1.63 2.39 -9.24
CA LEU A 44 -0.51 1.91 -8.43
C LEU A 44 0.21 0.76 -9.15
N GLY A 45 1.54 0.78 -9.22
CA GLY A 45 2.35 -0.27 -9.86
C GLY A 45 3.71 -0.48 -9.19
N THR A 46 4.49 -1.41 -9.71
CA THR A 46 5.85 -1.78 -9.27
C THR A 46 6.93 -1.24 -10.22
N ALA A 47 8.21 -1.39 -9.87
CA ALA A 47 9.32 -1.01 -10.76
C ALA A 47 9.35 -1.87 -12.04
N ASP A 48 9.06 -3.16 -11.93
CA ASP A 48 8.97 -4.09 -13.06
C ASP A 48 7.86 -3.68 -14.04
N ASP A 49 6.75 -3.12 -13.54
CA ASP A 49 5.67 -2.59 -14.38
C ASP A 49 6.12 -1.37 -15.21
N ILE A 50 7.05 -0.56 -14.69
CA ILE A 50 7.65 0.54 -15.45
C ILE A 50 8.52 -0.02 -16.57
N GLU A 51 9.42 -0.95 -16.26
CA GLU A 51 10.36 -1.51 -17.24
C GLU A 51 9.60 -2.24 -18.37
N ALA A 52 8.57 -3.01 -18.02
CA ALA A 52 7.71 -3.69 -18.98
C ALA A 52 6.92 -2.71 -19.87
N SER A 53 6.58 -1.53 -19.35
CA SER A 53 5.85 -0.49 -20.11
C SER A 53 6.73 0.30 -21.08
N GLY A 54 8.06 0.14 -21.05
CA GLY A 54 8.99 0.72 -22.03
C GLY A 54 9.05 2.25 -22.06
N GLY A 55 8.50 2.94 -21.06
CA GLY A 55 8.48 4.39 -21.00
C GLY A 55 7.26 5.03 -21.68
N VAL A 56 6.19 5.18 -20.89
CA VAL A 56 5.26 6.31 -20.88
C VAL A 56 4.45 6.62 -22.16
N TYR A 57 4.35 5.78 -23.19
CA TYR A 57 3.28 5.95 -24.20
C TYR A 57 2.82 4.63 -24.81
N VAL A 58 1.58 4.25 -24.55
CA VAL A 58 0.91 3.12 -25.21
C VAL A 58 -0.17 3.67 -26.13
N ALA A 59 -0.04 3.41 -27.44
CA ALA A 59 -1.08 3.73 -28.40
C ALA A 59 -2.30 2.83 -28.14
N VAL A 60 -3.44 3.43 -27.85
CA VAL A 60 -4.68 2.73 -27.54
C VAL A 60 -5.73 3.09 -28.57
N LYS A 61 -6.53 2.10 -28.96
CA LYS A 61 -7.65 2.34 -29.88
C LYS A 61 -8.82 3.01 -29.14
N PRO A 62 -9.67 3.82 -29.81
CA PRO A 62 -10.79 4.52 -29.15
C PRO A 62 -11.71 3.60 -28.32
N GLU A 63 -11.92 2.36 -28.74
CA GLU A 63 -12.71 1.37 -28.00
C GLU A 63 -12.05 0.89 -26.69
N GLN A 64 -10.73 1.03 -26.56
CA GLN A 64 -9.97 0.68 -25.35
C GLN A 64 -9.90 1.84 -24.34
N PHE A 65 -10.26 3.05 -24.77
CA PHE A 65 -10.27 4.26 -23.95
C PHE A 65 -11.25 4.17 -22.78
N TRP A 66 -12.47 3.65 -23.02
CA TRP A 66 -13.47 3.52 -21.96
C TRP A 66 -13.03 2.55 -20.86
N ALA A 67 -12.39 1.44 -21.22
CA ALA A 67 -11.85 0.48 -20.26
C ALA A 67 -10.71 1.09 -19.41
N LEU A 68 -9.90 1.99 -19.98
CA LEU A 68 -8.84 2.70 -19.26
C LEU A 68 -9.41 3.77 -18.31
N LYS A 69 -10.45 4.48 -18.72
CA LYS A 69 -11.17 5.44 -17.89
C LYS A 69 -11.95 4.76 -16.75
N GLU A 70 -12.48 3.56 -16.96
CA GLU A 70 -13.06 2.75 -15.88
C GLU A 70 -11.98 2.25 -14.91
N ARG A 71 -10.78 1.90 -15.38
CA ARG A 71 -9.63 1.57 -14.52
C ARG A 71 -9.18 2.76 -13.65
N GLU A 72 -9.17 3.98 -14.20
CA GLU A 72 -8.93 5.23 -13.46
C GLU A 72 -9.93 5.42 -12.31
N ASN A 73 -11.20 5.05 -12.52
CA ASN A 73 -12.26 5.24 -11.53
C ASN A 73 -12.39 4.09 -10.52
N HIS A 74 -11.87 2.89 -10.81
CA HIS A 74 -12.21 1.70 -10.02
C HIS A 74 -11.05 0.77 -9.63
N ALA A 75 -9.85 0.90 -10.17
CA ALA A 75 -8.79 -0.09 -9.96
C ALA A 75 -7.50 0.51 -9.39
N GLU A 76 -7.59 1.10 -8.20
CA GLU A 76 -6.44 0.99 -7.29
C GLU A 76 -6.35 -0.48 -6.86
N ALA A 77 -5.58 -1.31 -7.58
CA ALA A 77 -5.37 -2.74 -7.28
C ALA A 77 -4.48 -2.94 -6.04
N VAL A 78 -4.73 -2.18 -4.97
CA VAL A 78 -4.01 -2.33 -3.70
C VAL A 78 -4.59 -3.54 -2.98
N PRO A 79 -3.77 -4.59 -2.73
CA PRO A 79 -4.19 -5.74 -1.93
C PRO A 79 -4.69 -5.30 -0.55
N GLY A 80 -5.61 -6.08 0.02
CA GLY A 80 -6.16 -5.81 1.35
C GLY A 80 -5.19 -6.15 2.48
N PHE A 81 -4.01 -5.52 2.53
CA PHE A 81 -2.95 -5.84 3.49
C PHE A 81 -3.38 -5.84 4.97
N SER A 82 -4.40 -5.06 5.32
CA SER A 82 -4.96 -4.93 6.67
C SER A 82 -6.19 -5.77 6.93
N THR A 83 -6.72 -6.48 5.92
CA THR A 83 -7.99 -7.20 6.00
C THR A 83 -7.91 -8.65 5.49
N ASP A 84 -7.00 -8.94 4.57
CA ASP A 84 -6.74 -10.26 4.02
C ASP A 84 -5.45 -10.86 4.58
N GLN A 85 -5.54 -12.14 4.95
CA GLN A 85 -4.45 -12.88 5.57
C GLN A 85 -3.30 -13.11 4.58
N ALA A 86 -3.61 -13.52 3.34
CA ALA A 86 -2.58 -13.81 2.35
C ALA A 86 -1.83 -12.54 1.91
N ALA A 87 -2.53 -11.41 1.81
CA ALA A 87 -1.91 -10.11 1.60
C ALA A 87 -1.02 -9.70 2.79
N ALA A 88 -1.47 -9.88 4.04
CA ALA A 88 -0.67 -9.56 5.22
C ALA A 88 0.63 -10.39 5.31
N GLU A 89 0.60 -11.66 4.91
CA GLU A 89 1.80 -12.51 4.84
C GLU A 89 2.84 -11.98 3.85
N GLN A 90 2.43 -11.31 2.77
CA GLN A 90 3.36 -10.63 1.85
C GLN A 90 4.09 -9.47 2.54
N VAL A 91 3.41 -8.76 3.45
CA VAL A 91 4.03 -7.69 4.25
C VAL A 91 5.06 -8.27 5.22
N VAL A 92 4.74 -9.39 5.88
CA VAL A 92 5.70 -10.09 6.76
C VAL A 92 6.92 -10.52 5.98
N ALA A 93 6.74 -11.19 4.84
CA ALA A 93 7.84 -11.64 4.00
C ALA A 93 8.72 -10.47 3.51
N GLU A 94 8.12 -9.33 3.18
CA GLU A 94 8.87 -8.12 2.79
C GLU A 94 9.67 -7.54 3.96
N MET A 95 9.14 -7.54 5.18
CA MET A 95 9.85 -7.11 6.38
C MET A 95 11.00 -8.06 6.74
N GLU A 96 10.83 -9.37 6.55
CA GLU A 96 11.88 -10.37 6.74
C GLU A 96 13.05 -10.17 5.77
N LYS A 97 12.77 -9.87 4.49
CA LYS A 97 13.82 -9.50 3.51
C LYS A 97 14.63 -8.29 3.96
N ARG A 98 14.05 -7.38 4.75
CA ARG A 98 14.71 -6.20 5.34
C ARG A 98 15.47 -6.53 6.63
N GLY A 99 15.60 -7.81 6.98
CA GLY A 99 16.29 -8.29 8.17
C GLY A 99 15.48 -8.15 9.45
N CYS A 100 14.17 -7.94 9.35
CA CYS A 100 13.30 -7.88 10.53
C CYS A 100 12.87 -9.29 10.96
N ARG A 101 12.72 -9.48 12.27
CA ARG A 101 12.01 -10.60 12.88
C ARG A 101 10.61 -10.15 13.26
N TYR A 102 9.69 -11.11 13.27
CA TYR A 102 8.27 -10.90 13.48
C TYR A 102 7.78 -11.73 14.67
N ASP A 103 7.12 -11.09 15.62
CA ASP A 103 6.50 -11.72 16.79
C ASP A 103 5.03 -11.33 16.91
N VAL A 104 4.19 -12.29 17.25
CA VAL A 104 2.75 -12.10 17.52
C VAL A 104 2.41 -12.57 18.91
N VAL A 105 1.65 -11.74 19.62
CA VAL A 105 1.03 -12.12 20.89
C VAL A 105 -0.44 -11.70 20.92
N THR A 106 -1.25 -12.51 21.60
CA THR A 106 -2.61 -12.13 21.96
C THR A 106 -2.58 -11.36 23.28
N VAL A 107 -3.23 -10.20 23.32
CA VAL A 107 -3.33 -9.33 24.49
C VAL A 107 -4.77 -9.25 24.98
N ASP A 108 -4.95 -9.04 26.29
CA ASP A 108 -6.27 -8.86 26.90
C ASP A 108 -6.82 -7.45 26.62
N ASN A 109 -7.19 -7.22 25.36
CA ASN A 109 -7.87 -6.03 24.89
C ASN A 109 -8.90 -6.44 23.82
N ALA A 110 -10.18 -6.43 24.19
CA ALA A 110 -11.27 -6.88 23.32
C ALA A 110 -11.36 -6.13 21.98
N ALA A 111 -10.93 -4.87 21.91
CA ALA A 111 -10.97 -4.08 20.68
C ALA A 111 -9.73 -4.26 19.79
N ALA A 112 -8.61 -4.72 20.36
CA ALA A 112 -7.36 -4.92 19.65
C ALA A 112 -6.54 -6.08 20.25
N PRO A 113 -7.04 -7.32 20.15
CA PRO A 113 -6.45 -8.47 20.84
C PRO A 113 -5.16 -8.95 20.19
N CYS A 114 -4.90 -8.59 18.93
CA CYS A 114 -3.67 -8.97 18.24
C CYS A 114 -2.61 -7.87 18.40
N ARG A 115 -1.43 -8.22 18.92
CA ARG A 115 -0.27 -7.33 18.96
C ARG A 115 0.89 -7.95 18.17
N VAL A 116 1.43 -7.17 17.25
CA VAL A 116 2.55 -7.53 16.38
C VAL A 116 3.75 -6.66 16.71
N THR A 117 4.94 -7.27 16.74
CA THR A 117 6.21 -6.56 16.83
C THR A 117 7.11 -6.94 15.67
N PHE A 118 7.68 -5.93 15.00
CA PHE A 118 8.84 -6.10 14.13
C PHE A 118 10.09 -5.62 14.87
N SER A 119 11.18 -6.39 14.79
CA SER A 119 12.46 -6.06 15.41
C SER A 119 13.63 -6.36 14.47
N ARG A 120 14.71 -5.58 14.56
CA ARG A 120 15.95 -5.81 13.79
C ARG A 120 17.16 -5.89 14.73
N ASN A 121 18.22 -6.56 14.29
CA ASN A 121 19.40 -6.85 15.13
C ASN A 121 20.16 -5.61 15.63
N ASP A 122 19.90 -4.43 15.05
CA ASP A 122 20.43 -3.13 15.49
C ASP A 122 19.64 -2.51 16.66
N GLY A 123 18.64 -3.23 17.19
CA GLY A 123 17.84 -2.81 18.33
C GLY A 123 16.61 -1.98 17.95
N GLU A 124 16.39 -1.73 16.65
CA GLU A 124 15.19 -1.06 16.18
C GLU A 124 13.98 -1.98 16.31
N THR A 125 12.88 -1.46 16.88
CA THR A 125 11.65 -2.21 17.07
C THR A 125 10.45 -1.32 16.86
N ALA A 126 9.36 -1.90 16.36
CA ALA A 126 8.07 -1.24 16.30
C ALA A 126 6.95 -2.24 16.57
N THR A 127 6.02 -1.82 17.43
CA THR A 127 4.89 -2.65 17.87
C THR A 127 3.58 -1.94 17.57
N ALA A 128 2.59 -2.69 17.09
CA ALA A 128 1.23 -2.19 16.96
C ALA A 128 0.19 -3.26 17.32
N SER A 129 -1.01 -2.80 17.69
CA SER A 129 -2.16 -3.65 17.96
C SER A 129 -3.28 -3.42 16.94
N GLY A 130 -4.03 -4.48 16.64
CA GLY A 130 -5.15 -4.49 15.71
C GLY A 130 -6.27 -5.41 16.18
N ALA A 131 -7.46 -5.20 15.66
CA ALA A 131 -8.62 -6.05 15.92
C ALA A 131 -8.40 -7.47 15.37
N VAL A 132 -7.63 -7.57 14.28
CA VAL A 132 -7.21 -8.81 13.63
C VAL A 132 -5.72 -8.78 13.29
N MET A 133 -5.15 -9.95 13.03
CA MET A 133 -3.72 -10.10 12.73
C MET A 133 -3.27 -9.26 11.51
N PRO A 134 -3.97 -9.29 10.35
CA PRO A 134 -3.61 -8.46 9.19
C PRO A 134 -3.48 -6.97 9.51
N GLU A 135 -4.42 -6.44 10.29
CA GLU A 135 -4.42 -5.03 10.71
C GLU A 135 -3.21 -4.72 11.61
N ALA A 136 -2.90 -5.60 12.57
CA ALA A 136 -1.76 -5.43 13.47
C ALA A 136 -0.42 -5.47 12.69
N VAL A 137 -0.29 -6.37 11.71
CA VAL A 137 0.87 -6.44 10.80
C VAL A 137 1.03 -5.14 10.02
N ALA A 138 -0.03 -4.70 9.34
CA ALA A 138 -0.01 -3.49 8.51
C ALA A 138 0.44 -2.25 9.33
N LYS A 139 -0.12 -2.08 10.54
CA LYS A 139 0.25 -0.97 11.43
C LYS A 139 1.69 -1.07 11.93
N ALA A 140 2.14 -2.26 12.36
CA ALA A 140 3.49 -2.44 12.91
C ALA A 140 4.56 -2.24 11.84
N ALA A 141 4.35 -2.75 10.62
CA ALA A 141 5.27 -2.57 9.50
C ALA A 141 5.41 -1.08 9.13
N LEU A 142 4.29 -0.35 9.07
CA LEU A 142 4.30 1.09 8.82
C LEU A 142 5.03 1.87 9.91
N ALA A 143 4.80 1.53 11.18
CA ALA A 143 5.48 2.16 12.30
C ALA A 143 7.00 1.93 12.23
N PHE A 144 7.44 0.71 11.89
CA PHE A 144 8.86 0.38 11.74
C PHE A 144 9.53 1.25 10.66
N VAL A 145 8.93 1.34 9.47
CA VAL A 145 9.49 2.15 8.38
C VAL A 145 9.45 3.66 8.68
N ALA A 146 8.51 4.12 9.51
CA ALA A 146 8.49 5.51 9.96
C ALA A 146 9.61 5.82 10.97
N CYS A 147 9.94 4.88 11.87
CA CYS A 147 11.04 4.99 12.82
C CYS A 147 12.41 5.03 12.12
N THR A 148 12.64 4.17 11.12
CA THR A 148 13.91 4.12 10.37
C THR A 148 14.19 5.44 9.65
N ALA A 149 13.13 6.04 9.08
CA ALA A 149 13.21 7.31 8.36
C ALA A 149 13.48 8.52 9.28
N ALA A 150 13.14 8.43 10.57
CA ALA A 150 13.40 9.49 11.55
C ALA A 150 14.83 9.43 12.12
N GLY A 151 15.43 8.24 12.21
CA GLY A 151 16.81 8.04 12.70
C GLY A 151 17.91 8.35 11.67
N SER A 152 17.56 8.59 10.41
CA SER A 152 18.49 8.85 9.30
C SER A 152 18.69 10.34 8.96
N ARG A 153 18.41 11.26 9.90
CA ARG A 153 18.59 12.72 9.73
C ARG A 153 19.66 13.28 10.65
#